data_AF-A0A6P0N7U4-F1
#
_entry.id   AF-A0A6P0N7U4-F1
#
_cell.length_a   1.000
_cell.length_b   1.000
_cell.length_c   1.000
_cell.angle_alpha   90.00
_cell.angle_beta   90.00
_cell.angle_gamma   90.00
#
_symmetry.space_group_name_H-M   'P 1'
#
loop_
_entity.id
_entity.type
_entity.pdbx_description
1 polymer ?
#
loop_
_entity_poly.entity_id
_entity_poly.type
_entity_poly.pdbx_seq_one_letter_code
_entity_poly.pdbx_strand_id
1 'polypeptide(L)'
;MDRYLWAVGSAAVELPVGEQVADRYQVVGPQIWQDMQPELPPDFPEQLNGHILPYLRLYSHCLHVPEVYGICQLPQQRNFLSTPGQDVVILLENAPIDPNGNLYPSMESMWTSATAVRQVYWLWQIWELWIPLSELGVASSLLVPTNLRVEGWRLRLRELYRDTMADTSLSPVVPSNGLEDRGFDTLVSRDSPAEPTSVSEPSVDASLKQLGECWEAWCRKASVSVADQLQAI
;
A
#
# COMPACT_ATOMS: atom_id res chain seq x y z
N MET A 1 1.34 6.12 -28.32
CA MET A 1 0.15 6.05 -27.44
C MET A 1 0.70 6.15 -26.03
N ASP A 2 0.25 7.14 -25.28
CA ASP A 2 0.93 7.58 -24.07
C ASP A 2 0.82 6.54 -22.95
N ARG A 3 1.99 6.19 -22.37
CA ARG A 3 2.13 5.15 -21.36
C ARG A 3 2.26 5.81 -19.99
N TYR A 4 1.14 5.88 -19.28
CA TYR A 4 1.11 6.31 -17.88
C TYR A 4 1.41 5.15 -16.94
N LEU A 5 2.25 5.41 -15.95
CA LEU A 5 2.79 4.48 -14.98
C LEU A 5 2.49 4.98 -13.56
N TRP A 6 2.22 4.06 -12.64
CA TRP A 6 2.13 4.38 -11.21
C TRP A 6 3.50 4.19 -10.55
N ALA A 7 3.98 5.24 -9.88
CA ALA A 7 5.32 5.29 -9.29
C ALA A 7 5.27 5.03 -7.77
N VAL A 8 5.75 3.87 -7.35
CA VAL A 8 5.73 3.40 -5.96
C VAL A 8 7.05 3.72 -5.26
N GLY A 9 6.97 4.40 -4.12
CA GLY A 9 8.11 4.76 -3.26
C GLY A 9 7.93 6.16 -2.67
N SER A 10 8.45 6.43 -1.47
CA SER A 10 8.35 7.75 -0.82
C SER A 10 8.92 8.86 -1.70
N ALA A 11 10.11 8.62 -2.27
CA ALA A 11 10.78 9.55 -3.16
C ALA A 11 10.03 9.83 -4.49
N ALA A 12 9.00 9.04 -4.85
CA ALA A 12 8.11 9.33 -5.97
C ALA A 12 6.92 10.23 -5.62
N VAL A 13 6.58 10.33 -4.32
CA VAL A 13 5.54 11.25 -3.80
C VAL A 13 6.08 12.68 -3.72
N GLU A 14 7.39 12.84 -3.49
CA GLU A 14 8.07 14.12 -3.26
C GLU A 14 8.40 14.88 -4.57
N LEU A 15 8.27 14.26 -5.75
CA LEU A 15 8.65 14.89 -7.01
C LEU A 15 7.58 15.89 -7.51
N PRO A 16 7.97 17.13 -7.87
CA PRO A 16 7.04 18.10 -8.43
C PRO A 16 6.57 17.71 -9.84
N VAL A 17 5.29 17.97 -10.13
CA VAL A 17 4.71 17.82 -11.47
C VAL A 17 5.45 18.73 -12.46
N GLY A 18 5.85 18.15 -13.59
CA GLY A 18 6.70 18.77 -14.61
C GLY A 18 8.16 18.34 -14.57
N GLU A 19 8.64 17.69 -13.50
CA GLU A 19 10.01 17.17 -13.44
C GLU A 19 10.24 16.02 -14.44
N GLN A 20 11.42 15.97 -15.05
CA GLN A 20 11.89 14.86 -15.87
C GLN A 20 12.85 13.99 -15.04
N VAL A 21 12.67 12.68 -15.09
CA VAL A 21 13.36 11.70 -14.23
C VAL A 21 14.09 10.68 -15.09
N ALA A 22 15.37 10.46 -14.80
CA ALA A 22 16.27 9.56 -15.53
C ALA A 22 16.24 9.77 -17.06
N ASP A 23 16.10 11.02 -17.50
CA ASP A 23 15.94 11.49 -18.89
C ASP A 23 14.80 10.84 -19.71
N ARG A 24 13.99 9.97 -19.10
CA ARG A 24 12.97 9.14 -19.76
C ARG A 24 11.54 9.41 -19.30
N TYR A 25 11.32 9.60 -18.00
CA TYR A 25 9.99 9.70 -17.43
C TYR A 25 9.65 11.17 -17.13
N GLN A 26 8.40 11.58 -17.33
CA GLN A 26 7.90 12.89 -16.92
C GLN A 26 6.86 12.75 -15.81
N VAL A 27 7.01 13.48 -14.71
CA VAL A 27 6.02 13.52 -13.62
C VAL A 27 4.83 14.35 -14.08
N VAL A 28 3.69 13.73 -14.35
CA VAL A 28 2.47 14.39 -14.84
C VAL A 28 1.40 14.56 -13.75
N GLY A 29 1.50 13.82 -12.66
CA GLY A 29 0.67 13.96 -11.46
C GLY A 29 1.35 13.32 -10.23
N PRO A 30 0.77 13.46 -9.03
CA PRO A 30 1.31 12.84 -7.82
C PRO A 30 1.43 11.32 -7.98
N GLN A 31 2.66 10.79 -7.98
CA GLN A 31 3.00 9.40 -8.32
C GLN A 31 2.52 8.90 -9.70
N ILE A 32 2.10 9.79 -10.62
CA ILE A 32 1.73 9.44 -12.00
C ILE A 32 2.82 9.94 -12.94
N TRP A 33 3.54 9.02 -13.56
CA TRP A 33 4.64 9.33 -14.48
C TRP A 33 4.26 8.90 -15.90
N GLN A 34 4.65 9.66 -16.91
CA GLN A 34 4.52 9.32 -18.32
C GLN A 34 5.88 8.83 -18.83
N ASP A 35 5.91 7.68 -19.49
CA ASP A 35 7.11 7.23 -20.21
C ASP A 35 7.20 7.91 -21.57
N MET A 36 8.27 8.67 -21.79
CA MET A 36 8.54 9.39 -23.05
C MET A 36 9.28 8.51 -24.07
N GLN A 37 9.77 7.33 -23.66
CA GLN A 37 10.55 6.41 -24.50
C GLN A 37 10.06 4.95 -24.40
N PRO A 38 8.75 4.65 -24.52
CA PRO A 38 8.19 3.31 -24.32
C PRO A 38 8.58 2.29 -25.40
N GLU A 39 9.21 2.74 -26.49
CA GLU A 39 9.84 1.92 -27.52
C GLU A 39 11.11 1.20 -27.01
N LEU A 40 11.73 1.71 -25.93
CA LEU A 40 12.92 1.13 -25.29
C LEU A 40 12.53 0.24 -24.11
N PRO A 41 13.25 -0.86 -23.85
CA PRO A 41 13.04 -1.66 -22.64
C PRO A 41 13.24 -0.77 -21.39
N PRO A 42 12.38 -0.86 -20.36
CA PRO A 42 12.60 -0.20 -19.09
C PRO A 42 13.75 -0.86 -18.31
N ASP A 43 14.37 -0.10 -17.40
CA ASP A 43 15.32 -0.66 -16.45
C ASP A 43 14.60 -1.64 -15.52
N PHE A 44 15.17 -2.83 -15.36
CA PHE A 44 14.66 -3.89 -14.49
C PHE A 44 15.76 -4.33 -13.53
N PRO A 45 15.47 -4.54 -12.23
CA PRO A 45 16.52 -4.88 -11.28
C PRO A 45 17.12 -6.27 -11.55
N GLU A 46 18.45 -6.36 -11.54
CA GLU A 46 19.18 -7.63 -11.59
C GLU A 46 18.81 -8.58 -10.43
N GLN A 47 18.29 -8.03 -9.33
CA GLN A 47 17.95 -8.74 -8.10
C GLN A 47 16.49 -8.45 -7.72
N LEU A 48 15.64 -9.49 -7.76
CA LEU A 48 14.23 -9.38 -7.41
C LEU A 48 14.06 -9.10 -5.91
N ASN A 49 13.77 -7.84 -5.57
CA ASN A 49 13.47 -7.45 -4.20
C ASN A 49 12.09 -7.96 -3.74
N GLY A 50 11.89 -8.03 -2.42
CA GLY A 50 10.62 -8.48 -1.82
C GLY A 50 9.42 -7.54 -2.01
N HIS A 51 9.58 -6.39 -2.68
CA HIS A 51 8.47 -5.49 -3.04
C HIS A 51 7.97 -5.77 -4.46
N ILE A 52 8.83 -6.25 -5.36
CA ILE A 52 8.49 -6.69 -6.72
C ILE A 52 7.90 -8.10 -6.75
N LEU A 53 8.41 -9.01 -5.91
CA LEU A 53 8.02 -10.42 -5.91
C LEU A 53 6.50 -10.68 -5.74
N PRO A 54 5.73 -9.94 -4.91
CA PRO A 54 4.28 -10.11 -4.83
C PRO A 54 3.56 -9.86 -6.15
N TYR A 55 3.89 -8.78 -6.88
CA TYR A 55 3.29 -8.48 -8.18
C TYR A 55 3.55 -9.61 -9.20
N LEU A 56 4.79 -10.11 -9.27
CA LEU A 56 5.17 -11.20 -10.18
C LEU A 56 4.42 -12.51 -9.87
N ARG A 57 4.14 -12.79 -8.59
CA ARG A 57 3.34 -13.96 -8.18
C ARG A 57 1.84 -13.76 -8.42
N LEU A 58 1.37 -12.50 -8.42
CA LEU A 58 -0.03 -12.14 -8.65
C LEU A 58 -0.38 -11.92 -10.13
N TYR A 59 0.50 -12.27 -11.08
CA TYR A 59 0.26 -12.11 -12.52
C TYR A 59 -1.06 -12.73 -13.01
N SER A 60 -1.51 -13.85 -12.44
CA SER A 60 -2.83 -14.45 -12.76
C SER A 60 -4.03 -13.58 -12.38
N HIS A 61 -3.82 -12.52 -11.60
CA HIS A 61 -4.81 -11.56 -11.14
C HIS A 61 -4.63 -10.17 -11.80
N CYS A 62 -3.89 -10.07 -12.91
CA CYS A 62 -3.63 -8.82 -13.65
C CYS A 62 -4.88 -8.04 -14.11
N LEU A 63 -6.06 -8.66 -14.08
CA LEU A 63 -7.33 -7.94 -14.26
C LEU A 63 -7.59 -6.89 -13.16
N HIS A 64 -7.06 -7.14 -11.96
CA HIS A 64 -7.29 -6.41 -10.71
C HIS A 64 -5.99 -5.86 -10.08
N VAL A 65 -4.86 -6.54 -10.25
CA VAL A 65 -3.55 -6.18 -9.68
C VAL A 65 -2.69 -5.55 -10.79
N PRO A 66 -2.00 -4.42 -10.54
CA PRO A 66 -1.08 -3.82 -11.51
C PRO A 66 0.21 -4.63 -11.67
N GLU A 67 1.00 -4.35 -12.70
CA GLU A 67 2.15 -5.16 -13.11
C GLU A 67 3.45 -4.33 -13.10
N VAL A 68 4.57 -4.94 -12.74
CA VAL A 68 5.86 -4.22 -12.68
C VAL A 68 6.40 -4.01 -14.09
N TYR A 69 6.35 -2.76 -14.55
CA TYR A 69 6.97 -2.32 -15.79
C TYR A 69 8.49 -2.30 -15.65
N GLY A 70 8.98 -1.78 -14.52
CA GLY A 70 10.42 -1.69 -14.24
C GLY A 70 10.70 -0.89 -12.97
N ILE A 71 11.89 -0.31 -12.90
CA ILE A 71 12.32 0.58 -11.82
C ILE A 71 12.91 1.89 -12.37
N CYS A 72 13.06 2.88 -11.50
CA CYS A 72 13.88 4.05 -11.73
C CYS A 72 14.74 4.30 -10.49
N GLN A 73 16.07 4.41 -10.68
CA GLN A 73 16.98 4.84 -9.62
C GLN A 73 17.04 6.37 -9.61
N LEU A 74 16.78 6.99 -8.46
CA LEU A 74 16.89 8.44 -8.29
C LEU A 74 18.31 8.84 -7.88
N PRO A 75 18.82 10.02 -8.28
CA PRO A 75 20.13 10.50 -7.85
C PRO A 75 20.18 10.73 -6.33
N GLN A 76 21.16 10.12 -5.67
CA GLN A 76 21.39 10.15 -4.21
C GLN A 76 21.57 11.57 -3.59
N GLN A 77 21.65 12.62 -4.41
CA GLN A 77 21.89 13.99 -3.95
C GLN A 77 20.67 14.68 -3.32
N ARG A 78 19.45 14.12 -3.42
CA ARG A 78 18.25 14.79 -2.86
C ARG A 78 18.12 14.68 -1.33
N ASN A 79 18.68 13.64 -0.70
CA ASN A 79 18.57 13.43 0.74
C ASN A 79 19.90 12.96 1.36
N PHE A 80 20.56 13.82 2.15
CA PHE A 80 21.77 13.48 2.93
C PHE A 80 21.56 12.43 4.04
N LEU A 81 20.34 11.89 4.16
CA LEU A 81 19.93 10.86 5.12
C LEU A 81 19.26 9.64 4.45
N SER A 82 19.28 9.52 3.10
CA SER A 82 18.74 8.34 2.41
C SER A 82 19.46 7.07 2.86
N THR A 83 18.70 6.09 3.34
CA THR A 83 19.21 4.73 3.57
C THR A 83 19.40 4.04 2.21
N PRO A 84 20.51 3.32 1.97
CA PRO A 84 20.73 2.63 0.70
C PRO A 84 19.54 1.77 0.27
N GLY A 85 18.97 2.08 -0.90
CA GLY A 85 17.79 1.42 -1.45
C GLY A 85 16.48 2.20 -1.34
N GLN A 86 16.40 3.30 -0.57
CA GLN A 86 15.21 4.17 -0.54
C GLN A 86 15.03 4.99 -1.83
N ASP A 87 16.09 5.17 -2.61
CA ASP A 87 16.09 5.97 -3.84
C ASP A 87 15.58 5.19 -5.09
N VAL A 88 15.11 3.95 -4.92
CA VAL A 88 14.58 3.11 -6.02
C VAL A 88 13.05 3.20 -6.06
N VAL A 89 12.53 3.80 -7.13
CA VAL A 89 11.11 3.83 -7.44
C VAL A 89 10.74 2.59 -8.26
N ILE A 90 9.65 1.90 -7.89
CA ILE A 90 9.07 0.83 -8.72
C ILE A 90 8.02 1.46 -9.64
N LEU A 91 8.09 1.15 -10.92
CA LEU A 91 7.15 1.63 -11.93
C LEU A 91 6.17 0.53 -12.29
N LEU A 92 4.89 0.80 -12.12
CA LEU A 92 3.81 -0.14 -12.44
C LEU A 92 3.07 0.27 -13.71
N GLU A 93 2.97 -0.65 -14.67
CA GLU A 93 1.96 -0.60 -15.73
C GLU A 93 0.68 -1.33 -15.29
N ASN A 94 -0.35 -1.29 -16.13
CA ASN A 94 -1.67 -1.84 -15.81
C ASN A 94 -2.23 -1.31 -14.45
N ALA A 95 -1.83 -0.09 -14.08
CA ALA A 95 -2.42 0.68 -13.00
C ALA A 95 -3.79 1.27 -13.40
N PRO A 96 -4.66 1.61 -12.44
CA PRO A 96 -5.99 2.17 -12.70
C PRO A 96 -5.92 3.66 -13.07
N ILE A 97 -5.19 3.97 -14.15
CA ILE A 97 -5.02 5.29 -14.76
C ILE A 97 -5.76 5.29 -16.11
N ASP A 98 -6.40 6.40 -16.47
CA ASP A 98 -7.09 6.59 -17.74
C ASP A 98 -6.13 7.07 -18.86
N PRO A 99 -6.57 7.07 -20.14
CA PRO A 99 -5.75 7.54 -21.26
C PRO A 99 -5.37 9.04 -21.23
N ASN A 100 -5.78 9.79 -20.20
CA ASN A 100 -5.47 11.21 -20.00
C ASN A 100 -4.57 11.44 -18.78
N GLY A 101 -4.05 10.37 -18.15
CA GLY A 101 -3.17 10.45 -16.97
C GLY A 101 -3.90 10.61 -15.62
N ASN A 102 -5.22 10.42 -15.55
CA ASN A 102 -6.00 10.55 -14.32
C ASN A 102 -6.26 9.18 -13.69
N LEU A 103 -6.17 9.05 -12.36
CA LEU A 103 -6.64 7.84 -11.70
C LEU A 103 -8.16 7.67 -11.83
N TYR A 104 -8.63 6.45 -12.10
CA TYR A 104 -10.03 6.10 -12.01
C TYR A 104 -10.61 6.40 -10.60
N PRO A 105 -11.94 6.63 -10.47
CA PRO A 105 -12.59 6.90 -9.18
C PRO A 105 -12.26 5.84 -8.12
N SER A 106 -12.20 6.27 -6.85
CA SER A 106 -12.10 5.29 -5.75
C SER A 106 -13.42 4.56 -5.56
N MET A 107 -13.37 3.34 -5.05
CA MET A 107 -14.58 2.59 -4.73
C MET A 107 -15.46 3.36 -3.75
N GLU A 108 -14.87 4.05 -2.77
CA GLU A 108 -15.60 4.90 -1.82
C GLU A 108 -16.33 6.07 -2.51
N SER A 109 -15.72 6.75 -3.50
CA SER A 109 -16.39 7.85 -4.20
C SER A 109 -17.52 7.37 -5.13
N MET A 110 -17.47 6.11 -5.57
CA MET A 110 -18.53 5.48 -6.37
C MET A 110 -19.56 4.70 -5.56
N TRP A 111 -19.34 4.49 -4.25
CA TRP A 111 -20.12 3.54 -3.47
C TRP A 111 -21.60 3.90 -3.38
N THR A 112 -21.91 5.16 -3.08
CA THR A 112 -23.27 5.66 -2.87
C THR A 112 -24.07 5.88 -4.16
N SER A 113 -23.38 5.97 -5.30
CA SER A 113 -23.98 6.13 -6.64
C SER A 113 -24.09 4.81 -7.40
N ALA A 114 -23.44 3.74 -6.93
CA ALA A 114 -23.54 2.41 -7.49
C ALA A 114 -24.86 1.71 -7.12
N THR A 115 -25.36 0.87 -8.03
CA THR A 115 -26.49 -0.03 -7.71
C THR A 115 -26.08 -1.09 -6.69
N ALA A 116 -27.03 -1.60 -5.90
CA ALA A 116 -26.73 -2.63 -4.90
C ALA A 116 -26.06 -3.88 -5.49
N VAL A 117 -26.46 -4.29 -6.70
CA VAL A 117 -25.81 -5.40 -7.44
C VAL A 117 -24.33 -5.09 -7.73
N ARG A 118 -23.99 -3.84 -8.06
CA ARG A 118 -22.61 -3.41 -8.32
C ARG A 118 -21.79 -3.31 -7.03
N GLN A 119 -22.37 -2.82 -5.94
CA GLN A 119 -21.76 -2.82 -4.60
C GLN A 119 -21.38 -4.24 -4.16
N VAL A 120 -22.33 -5.18 -4.20
CA VAL A 120 -22.12 -6.60 -3.85
C VAL A 120 -21.05 -7.23 -4.74
N TYR A 121 -21.03 -6.91 -6.04
CA TYR A 121 -20.03 -7.46 -6.97
C TYR A 121 -18.61 -6.94 -6.72
N TRP A 122 -18.44 -5.71 -6.21
CA TRP A 122 -17.13 -5.22 -5.76
C TRP A 122 -16.67 -5.87 -4.45
N LEU A 123 -17.57 -6.09 -3.49
CA LEU A 123 -17.24 -6.85 -2.27
C LEU A 123 -16.81 -8.29 -2.60
N TRP A 124 -17.49 -8.94 -3.54
CA TRP A 124 -17.07 -10.26 -4.03
C TRP A 124 -15.68 -10.24 -4.68
N GLN A 125 -15.38 -9.25 -5.54
CA GLN A 125 -14.03 -9.11 -6.11
C GLN A 125 -12.94 -8.88 -5.04
N ILE A 126 -13.25 -8.11 -3.98
CA ILE A 126 -12.35 -7.95 -2.82
C ILE A 126 -12.15 -9.28 -2.07
N TRP A 127 -13.20 -10.10 -1.96
CA TRP A 127 -13.14 -11.41 -1.31
C TRP A 127 -12.27 -12.41 -2.08
N GLU A 128 -12.45 -12.53 -3.40
CA GLU A 128 -11.62 -13.44 -4.22
C GLU A 128 -10.13 -13.04 -4.18
N LEU A 129 -9.83 -11.75 -4.07
CA LEU A 129 -8.47 -11.23 -3.90
C LEU A 129 -7.89 -11.45 -2.49
N TRP A 130 -8.71 -11.71 -1.47
CA TRP A 130 -8.22 -11.78 -0.09
C TRP A 130 -7.17 -12.88 0.11
N ILE A 131 -7.46 -14.10 -0.33
CA ILE A 131 -6.59 -15.27 -0.16
C ILE A 131 -5.22 -15.07 -0.84
N PRO A 132 -5.13 -14.82 -2.16
CA PRO A 132 -3.84 -14.72 -2.84
C PRO A 132 -3.00 -13.51 -2.40
N LEU A 133 -3.62 -12.43 -1.87
CA LEU A 133 -2.87 -11.32 -1.28
C LEU A 133 -2.41 -11.63 0.15
N SER A 134 -3.21 -12.33 0.95
CA SER A 134 -2.85 -12.72 2.32
C SER A 134 -1.73 -13.76 2.34
N GLU A 135 -1.74 -14.74 1.43
CA GLU A 135 -0.64 -15.71 1.25
C GLU A 135 0.71 -15.07 0.86
N LEU A 136 0.70 -13.81 0.42
CA LEU A 136 1.87 -13.04 0.02
C LEU A 136 2.21 -11.88 0.97
N GLY A 137 1.49 -11.74 2.09
CA GLY A 137 1.69 -10.68 3.07
C GLY A 137 1.43 -9.28 2.50
N VAL A 138 0.38 -9.14 1.69
CA VAL A 138 -0.04 -7.87 1.08
C VAL A 138 -1.56 -7.62 1.12
N ALA A 139 -2.30 -8.24 2.05
CA ALA A 139 -3.75 -8.11 2.14
C ALA A 139 -4.23 -6.72 2.61
N SER A 140 -3.39 -5.96 3.30
CA SER A 140 -3.57 -4.54 3.66
C SER A 140 -3.85 -3.65 2.43
N SER A 141 -3.41 -4.06 1.24
CA SER A 141 -3.77 -3.44 -0.04
C SER A 141 -5.29 -3.28 -0.22
N LEU A 142 -6.08 -4.22 0.31
CA LEU A 142 -7.54 -4.25 0.25
C LEU A 142 -8.23 -3.40 1.34
N LEU A 143 -7.49 -2.98 2.37
CA LEU A 143 -8.02 -2.24 3.52
C LEU A 143 -7.96 -0.70 3.33
N VAL A 144 -7.33 -0.22 2.24
CA VAL A 144 -7.14 1.20 1.96
C VAL A 144 -8.14 1.67 0.88
N PRO A 145 -9.20 2.44 1.21
CA PRO A 145 -10.25 2.80 0.25
C PRO A 145 -9.79 3.65 -0.94
N THR A 146 -8.66 4.36 -0.81
CA THR A 146 -8.04 5.17 -1.86
C THR A 146 -7.11 4.37 -2.79
N ASN A 147 -6.78 3.12 -2.43
CA ASN A 147 -6.07 2.16 -3.27
C ASN A 147 -7.04 1.39 -4.19
N LEU A 148 -8.24 1.10 -3.68
CA LEU A 148 -9.33 0.45 -4.41
C LEU A 148 -9.96 1.42 -5.44
N ARG A 149 -9.73 1.19 -6.73
CA ARG A 149 -10.28 1.96 -7.85
C ARG A 149 -11.32 1.18 -8.64
N VAL A 150 -12.23 1.88 -9.30
CA VAL A 150 -13.35 1.32 -10.05
C VAL A 150 -13.27 1.70 -11.53
N GLU A 151 -13.23 0.70 -12.40
CA GLU A 151 -13.28 0.85 -13.84
C GLU A 151 -14.48 0.06 -14.40
N GLY A 152 -15.60 0.76 -14.57
CA GLY A 152 -16.86 0.15 -15.03
C GLY A 152 -17.40 -0.89 -14.04
N TRP A 153 -17.14 -2.18 -14.32
CA TRP A 153 -17.55 -3.30 -13.46
C TRP A 153 -16.43 -3.86 -12.60
N ARG A 154 -15.15 -3.69 -12.99
CA ARG A 154 -14.01 -4.24 -12.26
C ARG A 154 -13.48 -3.27 -11.21
N LEU A 155 -13.09 -3.83 -10.08
CA LEU A 155 -12.26 -3.19 -9.07
C LEU A 155 -10.78 -3.45 -9.42
N ARG A 156 -9.91 -2.46 -9.18
CA ARG A 156 -8.47 -2.54 -9.41
C ARG A 156 -7.71 -1.92 -8.25
N LEU A 157 -6.59 -2.50 -7.88
CA LEU A 157 -5.63 -1.92 -6.94
C LEU A 157 -4.72 -0.93 -7.68
N ARG A 158 -4.28 0.12 -6.98
CA ARG A 158 -3.31 1.10 -7.50
C ARG A 158 -1.87 0.64 -7.24
N GLU A 159 -1.62 0.06 -6.08
CA GLU A 159 -0.36 -0.60 -5.69
C GLU A 159 -0.62 -1.67 -4.62
N LEU A 160 0.42 -2.43 -4.26
CA LEU A 160 0.40 -3.37 -3.14
C LEU A 160 1.12 -2.77 -1.92
N TYR A 161 0.47 -2.84 -0.76
CA TYR A 161 1.10 -2.56 0.54
C TYR A 161 1.53 -3.87 1.18
N ARG A 162 2.67 -3.85 1.89
CA ARG A 162 3.11 -4.96 2.74
C ARG A 162 2.27 -4.94 4.02
N ASP A 163 1.84 -6.12 4.44
CA ASP A 163 1.31 -6.32 5.79
C ASP A 163 2.44 -6.12 6.79
N THR A 164 2.15 -5.45 7.91
CA THR A 164 3.16 -5.08 8.91
C THR A 164 3.50 -6.28 9.78
N MET A 165 4.27 -7.21 9.19
CA MET A 165 4.98 -8.26 9.93
C MET A 165 5.61 -7.65 11.17
N ALA A 166 5.23 -8.14 12.34
CA ALA A 166 5.82 -7.72 13.60
C ALA A 166 7.29 -8.20 13.65
N ASP A 167 8.22 -7.34 13.23
CA ASP A 167 9.65 -7.59 13.34
C ASP A 167 9.99 -7.86 14.81
N THR A 168 10.19 -9.15 15.11
CA THR A 168 10.45 -9.62 16.46
C THR A 168 11.77 -9.02 16.92
N SER A 169 11.73 -8.27 18.02
CA SER A 169 12.77 -7.32 18.43
C SER A 169 14.15 -7.95 18.60
N LEU A 170 14.97 -7.89 17.55
CA LEU A 170 16.41 -8.09 17.62
C LEU A 170 17.08 -6.84 18.19
N SER A 171 16.80 -6.56 19.47
CA SER A 171 17.54 -5.57 20.26
C SER A 171 19.03 -5.92 20.23
N PRO A 172 19.92 -5.02 19.77
CA PRO A 172 21.35 -5.29 19.75
C PRO A 172 21.88 -5.33 21.19
N VAL A 173 22.27 -6.53 21.64
CA VAL A 173 23.00 -6.69 22.90
C VAL A 173 24.40 -6.09 22.72
N VAL A 174 24.59 -4.87 23.22
CA VAL A 174 25.89 -4.21 23.26
C VAL A 174 26.70 -4.76 24.45
N PRO A 175 27.85 -5.41 24.24
CA PRO A 175 28.75 -5.78 25.33
C PRO A 175 29.63 -4.59 25.74
N SER A 176 29.52 -4.18 27.00
CA SER A 176 30.39 -3.16 27.61
C SER A 176 31.01 -3.70 28.90
N ASN A 177 32.34 -3.87 28.92
CA ASN A 177 33.12 -4.31 30.08
C ASN A 177 33.85 -3.13 30.75
N GLY A 178 34.00 -3.19 32.09
CA GLY A 178 34.61 -2.17 32.96
C GLY A 178 33.67 -1.87 34.14
N LEU A 179 33.93 -2.22 35.41
CA LEU A 179 35.00 -1.76 36.31
C LEU A 179 35.10 -0.21 36.34
N GLU A 180 35.06 0.51 37.47
CA GLU A 180 35.01 0.23 38.93
C GLU A 180 34.39 1.49 39.63
N ASP A 181 34.09 1.67 40.93
CA ASP A 181 34.36 1.05 42.25
C ASP A 181 33.24 1.52 43.26
N ARG A 182 33.12 0.92 44.45
CA ARG A 182 32.41 1.36 45.71
C ARG A 182 30.88 1.22 45.83
N GLY A 183 30.46 0.90 47.06
CA GLY A 183 29.08 0.98 47.54
C GLY A 183 28.97 1.55 48.96
N PHE A 184 27.75 1.73 49.45
CA PHE A 184 27.42 2.07 50.85
C PHE A 184 25.98 1.63 51.16
N ASP A 185 25.72 1.14 52.38
CA ASP A 185 24.39 0.74 52.85
C ASP A 185 23.47 1.95 53.08
N THR A 186 22.14 1.75 53.07
CA THR A 186 21.20 2.23 54.12
C THR A 186 19.76 1.79 53.77
N LEU A 187 18.98 1.44 54.81
CA LEU A 187 17.57 1.03 54.73
C LEU A 187 16.61 2.23 54.79
N VAL A 188 15.42 2.13 54.17
CA VAL A 188 14.09 2.34 54.79
C VAL A 188 12.94 2.28 53.74
N SER A 189 11.80 1.78 54.22
CA SER A 189 10.39 1.74 53.73
C SER A 189 9.91 2.81 52.71
N ARG A 190 8.76 2.70 52.01
CA ARG A 190 7.47 2.06 52.39
C ARG A 190 6.43 1.98 51.22
N ASP A 191 5.44 1.07 51.35
CA ASP A 191 4.07 1.02 50.76
C ASP A 191 3.75 1.70 49.40
N SER A 192 3.52 0.90 48.34
CA SER A 192 2.18 0.70 47.70
C SER A 192 2.27 0.09 46.28
N PRO A 193 1.31 -0.75 45.85
CA PRO A 193 1.27 -1.29 44.48
C PRO A 193 0.56 -0.33 43.51
N ALA A 194 1.10 -0.19 42.30
CA ALA A 194 0.40 0.35 41.15
C ALA A 194 0.49 -0.68 40.02
N GLU A 195 -0.66 -1.17 39.55
CA GLU A 195 -0.71 -2.04 38.36
C GLU A 195 -0.41 -1.18 37.11
N PRO A 196 0.63 -1.50 36.32
CA PRO A 196 0.72 -0.97 34.98
C PRO A 196 -0.34 -1.67 34.13
N THR A 197 -1.49 -1.02 33.94
CA THR A 197 -2.51 -1.46 32.98
C THR A 197 -1.85 -1.73 31.63
N SER A 198 -1.78 -3.00 31.23
CA SER A 198 -1.17 -3.41 29.96
C SER A 198 -2.06 -2.98 28.80
N VAL A 199 -1.87 -1.74 28.35
CA VAL A 199 -2.44 -1.25 27.09
C VAL A 199 -1.75 -1.99 25.96
N SER A 200 -2.36 -3.11 25.55
CA SER A 200 -1.87 -3.91 24.43
C SER A 200 -2.05 -3.13 23.13
N GLU A 201 -0.96 -2.55 22.63
CA GLU A 201 -0.92 -1.94 21.30
C GLU A 201 -1.27 -3.01 20.25
N PRO A 202 -2.32 -2.80 19.42
CA PRO A 202 -2.73 -3.80 18.46
C PRO A 202 -1.76 -3.82 17.27
N SER A 203 -0.89 -4.84 17.23
CA SER A 203 -0.09 -5.17 16.04
C SER A 203 -1.02 -5.37 14.83
N VAL A 204 -0.68 -4.75 13.70
CA VAL A 204 -1.58 -4.62 12.53
C VAL A 204 -1.15 -5.55 11.40
N ASP A 205 -1.29 -6.85 11.63
CA ASP A 205 -1.47 -7.80 10.53
C ASP A 205 -2.82 -7.55 9.86
N ALA A 206 -2.88 -7.72 8.54
CA ALA A 206 -4.10 -7.60 7.77
C ALA A 206 -5.03 -8.80 8.05
N SER A 207 -6.20 -8.54 8.63
CA SER A 207 -7.11 -9.59 9.13
C SER A 207 -8.52 -9.49 8.57
N LEU A 208 -9.21 -10.64 8.48
CA LEU A 208 -10.63 -10.71 8.10
C LEU A 208 -11.55 -9.87 9.00
N LYS A 209 -11.13 -9.60 10.25
CA LYS A 209 -11.83 -8.69 11.15
C LYS A 209 -11.78 -7.25 10.65
N GLN A 210 -10.59 -6.75 10.29
CA GLN A 210 -10.44 -5.40 9.72
C GLN A 210 -11.13 -5.30 8.36
N LEU A 211 -11.07 -6.35 7.52
CA LEU A 211 -11.82 -6.40 6.26
C LEU A 211 -13.33 -6.25 6.52
N GLY A 212 -13.86 -6.98 7.49
CA GLY A 212 -15.26 -6.86 7.94
C GLY A 212 -15.60 -5.47 8.48
N GLU A 213 -14.68 -4.82 9.21
CA GLU A 213 -14.86 -3.46 9.72
C GLU A 213 -14.86 -2.40 8.60
N CYS A 214 -13.99 -2.54 7.60
CA CYS A 214 -14.02 -1.73 6.37
C CYS A 214 -15.33 -1.94 5.60
N TRP A 215 -15.76 -3.19 5.42
CA TRP A 215 -17.02 -3.53 4.75
C TRP A 215 -18.23 -2.98 5.50
N GLU A 216 -18.27 -3.06 6.84
CA GLU A 216 -19.35 -2.50 7.64
C GLU A 216 -19.41 -0.97 7.48
N ALA A 217 -18.25 -0.29 7.48
CA ALA A 217 -18.18 1.15 7.25
C ALA A 217 -18.70 1.57 5.87
N TRP A 218 -18.52 0.74 4.82
CA TRP A 218 -19.12 0.96 3.51
C TRP A 218 -20.62 0.62 3.50
N CYS A 219 -21.03 -0.51 4.05
CA CYS A 219 -22.45 -0.89 4.15
C CYS A 219 -23.30 0.13 4.92
N ARG A 220 -22.77 0.72 6.01
CA ARG A 220 -23.41 1.84 6.73
C ARG A 220 -23.56 3.12 5.90
N LYS A 221 -22.75 3.31 4.85
CA LYS A 221 -22.84 4.42 3.88
C LYS A 221 -23.73 4.09 2.67
N ALA A 222 -24.11 2.83 2.45
CA ALA A 222 -24.97 2.45 1.34
C ALA A 222 -26.39 3.00 1.53
N SER A 223 -26.97 3.56 0.47
CA SER A 223 -28.36 4.00 0.44
C SER A 223 -29.31 2.81 0.40
N VAL A 224 -29.89 2.49 1.56
CA VAL A 224 -31.07 1.61 1.69
C VAL A 224 -32.26 2.32 0.99
N SER A 225 -33.15 1.64 0.24
CA SER A 225 -33.39 0.19 0.17
C SER A 225 -33.33 -0.44 -1.23
N VAL A 226 -32.91 -1.70 -1.29
CA VAL A 226 -33.15 -2.59 -2.45
C VAL A 226 -34.65 -2.82 -2.63
N ALA A 227 -35.46 -2.80 -1.57
CA ALA A 227 -36.91 -2.94 -1.68
C ALA A 227 -37.56 -1.74 -2.40
N ASP A 228 -37.05 -0.53 -2.21
CA ASP A 228 -37.55 0.69 -2.86
C ASP A 228 -37.20 0.67 -4.36
N GLN A 229 -36.01 0.14 -4.70
CA GLN A 229 -35.60 -0.08 -6.10
C GLN A 229 -36.42 -1.20 -6.77
N LEU A 230 -36.80 -2.25 -6.04
CA LEU A 230 -37.67 -3.32 -6.54
C LEU A 230 -39.15 -2.93 -6.66
N GLN A 231 -39.60 -1.86 -6.00
CA GLN A 231 -40.95 -1.28 -6.18
C GLN A 231 -41.06 -0.37 -7.41
N ALA A 232 -39.94 -0.11 -8.11
CA ALA A 232 -39.87 0.78 -9.27
C ALA A 232 -39.72 0.04 -10.62
N ILE A 233 -40.02 -1.26 -10.65
CA ILE A 233 -39.87 -2.19 -11.80
C ILE A 233 -41.19 -2.93 -12.05
#